data_AF-A0A484VWM5-F1
#
_entry.id   AF-A0A484VWM5-F1
#
_cell.length_a   1.000
_cell.length_b   1.000
_cell.length_c   1.000
_cell.angle_alpha   90.00
_cell.angle_beta   90.00
_cell.angle_gamma   90.00
#
_symmetry.space_group_name_H-M   'P 1'
#
loop_
_entity.id
_entity.type
_entity.pdbx_description
1 polymer ?
#
loop_
_entity_poly.entity_id
_entity_poly.type
_entity_poly.pdbx_seq_one_letter_code
_entity_poly.pdbx_strand_id
1 'polypeptide(L)'
;MAARLPSFEPSIDYVVTKIPRFNFEKFAGANDRLTTQMKSVGEVMAIGRTQQESLQKALRGLEVGATGFDPKVSLDDPEALGPKSAAS
;
A
#
# COMPACT_ATOMS: atom_id res chain seq x y z
N MET A 1 -21.34 -5.99 39.20
CA MET A 1 -20.86 -4.62 38.93
C MET A 1 -20.66 -4.49 37.42
N ALA A 2 -21.60 -3.88 36.70
CA ALA A 2 -21.57 -3.79 35.24
C ALA A 2 -20.74 -2.57 34.83
N ALA A 3 -19.51 -2.79 34.38
CA ALA A 3 -18.73 -1.74 33.71
C ALA A 3 -19.33 -1.55 32.30
N ARG A 4 -20.33 -0.67 32.20
CA ARG A 4 -20.85 -0.23 30.90
C ARG A 4 -19.79 0.67 30.26
N LEU A 5 -19.49 0.35 29.00
CA LEU A 5 -18.40 0.78 28.11
C LEU A 5 -18.07 2.29 28.13
N PRO A 6 -16.87 2.69 27.66
CA PRO A 6 -16.71 4.01 27.08
C PRO A 6 -17.60 4.08 25.84
N SER A 7 -18.81 4.62 25.98
CA SER A 7 -19.75 4.84 24.90
C SER A 7 -19.37 6.12 24.15
N PHE A 8 -18.28 6.07 23.39
CA PHE A 8 -17.91 7.16 22.49
C PHE A 8 -17.36 6.59 21.17
N GLU A 9 -17.58 7.33 20.08
CA GLU A 9 -16.96 7.04 18.79
C GLU A 9 -15.61 7.77 18.75
N PRO A 10 -14.48 7.07 18.53
CA PRO A 10 -13.20 7.72 18.43
C PRO A 10 -13.16 8.60 17.17
N SER A 11 -12.95 9.90 17.36
CA SER A 11 -12.58 10.80 16.27
C SER A 11 -11.06 10.83 16.16
N ILE A 12 -10.55 10.54 14.96
CA ILE A 12 -9.12 10.59 14.66
C ILE A 12 -8.81 11.81 13.81
N ASP A 13 -7.77 12.55 14.18
CA ASP A 13 -7.29 13.74 13.47
C ASP A 13 -6.02 13.45 12.64
N TYR A 14 -5.83 12.18 12.32
CA TYR A 14 -4.72 11.65 11.55
C TYR A 14 -5.20 10.60 10.54
N VAL A 15 -4.39 10.38 9.52
CA VAL A 15 -4.63 9.40 8.45
C VAL A 15 -3.84 8.14 8.73
N VAL A 16 -4.53 7.01 8.76
CA VAL A 16 -3.94 5.67 8.84
C VAL A 16 -3.89 5.06 7.44
N THR A 17 -2.71 4.61 7.02
CA THR A 17 -2.54 3.86 5.77
C THR A 17 -2.12 2.43 6.07
N LYS A 18 -2.82 1.46 5.48
CA LYS A 18 -2.49 0.03 5.57
C LYS A 18 -2.05 -0.47 4.20
N ILE A 19 -0.89 -1.13 4.13
CA ILE A 19 -0.38 -1.75 2.90
C ILE A 19 -0.14 -3.25 3.14
N PRO A 20 -0.72 -4.15 2.32
CA PRO A 20 -0.47 -5.58 2.41
C PRO A 20 0.94 -5.95 1.93
N ARG A 21 1.58 -6.90 2.62
CA ARG A 21 2.87 -7.50 2.23
C ARG A 21 2.62 -8.81 1.49
N PHE A 22 3.26 -8.96 0.33
CA PHE A 22 3.22 -10.17 -0.49
C PHE A 22 4.62 -10.77 -0.61
N ASN A 23 4.69 -12.10 -0.74
CA ASN A 23 5.93 -12.85 -0.94
C ASN A 23 5.82 -13.75 -2.19
N PHE A 24 5.45 -13.18 -3.34
CA PHE A 24 5.28 -13.94 -4.59
C PHE A 24 6.59 -14.57 -5.09
N GLU A 25 7.74 -14.00 -4.73
CA GLU A 25 9.07 -14.53 -5.07
C GLU A 25 9.32 -15.94 -4.53
N LYS A 26 8.61 -16.35 -3.46
CA LYS A 26 8.71 -17.70 -2.90
C LYS A 26 7.83 -18.72 -3.64
N PHE A 27 6.92 -18.26 -4.50
CA PHE A 27 5.91 -19.09 -5.15
C PHE A 27 5.89 -18.85 -6.67
N ALA A 28 6.96 -19.25 -7.36
CA ALA A 28 7.14 -19.00 -8.80
C ALA A 28 6.04 -19.56 -9.73
N GLY A 29 5.23 -20.52 -9.27
CA GLY A 29 4.09 -21.07 -10.01
C GLY A 29 2.73 -20.50 -9.60
N ALA A 30 2.68 -19.62 -8.61
CA ALA A 30 1.44 -19.01 -8.16
C ALA A 30 1.08 -17.80 -9.01
N ASN A 31 -0.21 -17.63 -9.29
CA ASN A 31 -0.70 -16.44 -9.96
C ASN A 31 -0.52 -15.23 -9.03
N ASP A 32 0.23 -14.23 -9.48
CA ASP A 32 0.58 -13.00 -8.74
C ASP A 32 -0.48 -11.90 -8.80
N ARG A 33 -1.53 -12.09 -9.61
CA ARG A 33 -2.63 -11.12 -9.74
C ARG A 33 -3.51 -11.11 -8.49
N LEU A 34 -3.83 -9.91 -8.03
CA LEU A 34 -4.76 -9.72 -6.93
C LEU A 34 -6.18 -10.16 -7.33
N THR A 35 -6.84 -10.86 -6.42
CA THR A 35 -8.21 -11.37 -6.59
C THR A 35 -8.93 -11.25 -5.24
N THR A 36 -10.19 -11.69 -5.16
CA THR A 36 -10.96 -11.68 -3.91
C THR A 36 -10.39 -12.60 -2.84
N GLN A 37 -9.62 -13.62 -3.25
CA GLN A 37 -8.87 -14.48 -2.35
C GLN A 37 -7.60 -13.80 -1.83
N MET A 38 -7.41 -13.85 -0.50
CA MET A 38 -6.24 -13.27 0.15
C MET A 38 -4.95 -13.99 -0.25
N LYS A 39 -3.98 -13.21 -0.73
CA LYS A 39 -2.61 -13.66 -1.09
C LYS A 39 -1.51 -12.96 -0.28
N SER A 40 -1.89 -11.98 0.54
CA SER A 40 -0.96 -11.27 1.42
C SER A 40 -0.55 -12.15 2.60
N VAL A 41 0.74 -12.10 2.95
CA VAL A 41 1.32 -12.82 4.08
C VAL A 41 1.36 -11.98 5.35
N GLY A 42 1.29 -10.65 5.20
CA GLY A 42 1.25 -9.71 6.32
C GLY A 42 0.79 -8.32 5.90
N GLU A 43 0.96 -7.35 6.80
CA GLU A 43 0.58 -5.96 6.58
C GLU A 43 1.47 -5.00 7.36
N VAL A 44 1.64 -3.79 6.82
CA VAL A 44 2.23 -2.66 7.52
C VAL A 44 1.17 -1.58 7.70
N MET A 45 1.23 -0.89 8.84
CA MET A 45 0.39 0.24 9.17
C MET A 45 1.27 1.46 9.42
N ALA A 46 0.89 2.61 8.86
CA ALA A 46 1.51 3.89 9.17
C ALA A 46 0.45 4.94 9.50
N ILE A 47 0.86 5.92 10.31
CA ILE A 47 0.04 7.03 10.76
C ILE A 47 0.73 8.33 10.34
N GLY A 48 -0.01 9.27 9.74
CA GLY A 48 0.49 10.59 9.37
C GLY A 48 -0.62 11.64 9.51
N ARG A 49 -0.27 12.91 9.58
CA ARG A 49 -1.26 14.01 9.61
C ARG A 49 -1.92 14.22 8.25
N THR A 50 -1.26 13.77 7.18
CA THR A 50 -1.75 13.85 5.81
C THR A 50 -1.67 12.48 5.12
N GLN A 51 -2.46 12.29 4.06
CA GLN A 51 -2.42 11.05 3.26
C GLN A 51 -1.04 10.81 2.65
N GLN A 52 -0.36 11.85 2.17
CA GLN A 52 0.95 11.75 1.54
C GLN A 52 2.01 11.27 2.54
N GLU A 53 2.03 11.85 3.75
CA GLU A 53 2.94 11.45 4.81
C GLU A 53 2.69 10.01 5.24
N SER A 54 1.42 9.66 5.52
CA SER A 54 1.02 8.33 5.97
C SER A 54 1.38 7.26 4.93
N LEU A 55 1.17 7.55 3.65
CA LEU A 55 1.49 6.65 2.55
C LEU A 55 2.99 6.43 2.38
N GLN A 56 3.81 7.49 2.38
CA GLN A 56 5.27 7.35 2.27
C GLN A 56 5.88 6.59 3.46
N LYS A 57 5.35 6.81 4.67
CA LYS A 57 5.74 6.05 5.86
C LYS A 57 5.39 4.57 5.74
N ALA A 58 4.23 4.24 5.18
CA ALA A 58 3.83 2.85 4.96
C ALA A 58 4.69 2.18 3.88
N LEU A 59 5.01 2.88 2.78
CA LEU A 59 5.82 2.34 1.68
C LEU A 59 7.24 2.00 2.14
N ARG A 60 7.92 2.92 2.82
CA ARG A 60 9.27 2.66 3.35
C ARG A 60 9.28 1.60 4.47
N GLY A 61 8.19 1.49 5.22
CA GLY A 61 8.03 0.50 6.29
C GLY A 61 7.60 -0.89 5.81
N LEU A 62 7.38 -1.09 4.51
CA LEU A 62 6.93 -2.37 3.96
C LEU A 62 8.05 -3.44 3.91
N GLU A 63 9.29 -3.08 4.26
CA GLU A 63 10.46 -3.98 4.27
C GLU A 63 10.64 -4.72 2.93
N VAL A 64 10.42 -3.99 1.83
CA VAL A 64 10.64 -4.45 0.44
C VAL A 64 11.89 -3.84 -0.19
N GLY A 65 12.67 -3.08 0.59
CA GLY A 65 13.76 -2.25 0.09
C GLY A 65 13.31 -0.98 -0.62
N ALA A 66 12.03 -0.58 -0.48
CA ALA A 66 11.54 0.68 -1.02
C ALA A 66 11.84 1.83 -0.04
N THR A 67 12.21 3.00 -0.57
CA THR A 67 12.35 4.24 0.20
C THR A 67 11.15 5.18 0.02
N GLY A 68 10.24 4.85 -0.90
CA GLY A 68 9.03 5.59 -1.19
C GLY A 68 8.44 5.14 -2.53
N PHE A 69 8.26 6.09 -3.45
CA PHE A 69 7.86 5.81 -4.82
C PHE A 69 9.09 5.59 -5.70
N ASP A 70 9.80 4.48 -5.48
CA ASP A 70 10.96 4.14 -6.28
C ASP A 70 10.51 3.76 -7.71
N PRO A 71 11.18 4.28 -8.76
CA PRO A 71 10.84 3.96 -10.15
C PRO A 71 10.93 2.45 -10.40
N LYS A 72 9.87 1.87 -10.98
CA LYS A 72 9.82 0.45 -11.39
C LYS A 72 10.00 0.23 -12.87
N VAL A 73 9.85 1.27 -13.68
CA VAL A 73 9.97 1.24 -15.14
C VAL A 73 10.92 2.35 -15.56
N SER A 74 11.74 2.12 -16.58
CA SER A 74 12.59 3.18 -17.12
C SER A 74 11.75 4.11 -18.00
N LEU A 75 12.06 5.40 -18.02
CA LEU A 75 11.34 6.37 -18.85
C LEU A 75 11.61 6.18 -20.35
N ASP A 76 12.65 5.41 -20.67
CA ASP A 76 13.07 5.08 -22.03
C ASP A 76 12.39 3.80 -22.55
N ASP A 77 11.67 3.06 -21.69
CA ASP A 77 10.91 1.89 -22.11
C ASP A 77 9.69 2.33 -22.94
N PRO A 78 9.57 1.90 -24.20
CA PRO A 78 8.46 2.30 -25.07
C PRO A 78 7.09 1.83 -24.59
N GLU A 79 7.04 0.88 -23.65
CA GLU A 79 5.82 0.36 -23.02
C GLU A 79 5.46 1.11 -21.71
N ALA A 80 6.37 1.93 -21.17
CA ALA A 80 6.14 2.70 -19.93
C ALA A 80 5.15 3.84 -20.10
N LEU A 81 5.10 4.43 -21.29
CA LEU A 81 4.09 5.40 -21.67
C LEU A 81 2.87 4.62 -22.18
N GLY A 82 1.85 4.47 -21.34
CA GLY A 82 0.50 4.11 -21.80
C GLY A 82 0.09 4.98 -23.01
N PRO A 83 -0.89 4.54 -23.82
CA PRO A 83 -1.18 5.14 -25.13
C PRO A 83 -1.20 6.66 -25.02
N LYS A 84 -0.16 7.31 -25.57
CA LYS A 84 -0.04 8.76 -25.59
C LYS A 84 -1.36 9.30 -26.10
N SER A 85 -1.90 10.28 -25.39
CA SER A 85 -3.06 11.06 -25.79
C SER A 85 -3.04 11.35 -27.29
N ALA A 86 -3.76 10.53 -28.05
CA ALA A 86 -4.22 10.86 -29.38
C ALA A 86 -5.37 11.84 -29.21
N ALA A 87 -5.04 13.05 -28.80
CA ALA A 87 -5.90 14.22 -28.85
C ALA A 87 -4.96 15.43 -28.84
N SER A 88 -4.76 15.93 -30.06
CA SER A 88 -4.62 17.35 -30.42
C SER A 88 -4.77 18.36 -29.29
#